data_AF-A0A2W7IM85-F1
#
_entry.id   AF-A0A2W7IM85-F1
#
_cell.length_a   1.000
_cell.length_b   1.000
_cell.length_c   1.000
_cell.angle_alpha   90.00
_cell.angle_beta   90.00
_cell.angle_gamma   90.00
#
_symmetry.space_group_name_H-M   'P 1'
#
loop_
_entity.id
_entity.type
_entity.pdbx_description
1 polymer ?
#
loop_
_entity_poly.entity_id
_entity_poly.type
_entity_poly.pdbx_seq_one_letter_code
_entity_poly.pdbx_strand_id
1 'polypeptide(L)'
;MIRAPTPAAALALLARLGLASPYLLGGWNALPRLAASPLDAAVILLQCGGAMALVAGGQAAGVGAAALAGFTLIGVAWAETGPAPHQGAMSSDLAIVGGLILAALASRKDAKPRTDA
;
A
#
# COMPACT_ATOMS: atom_id res chain seq x y z
N MET A 1 -22.41 -15.26 -17.57
CA MET A 1 -21.60 -16.34 -16.95
C MET A 1 -20.45 -15.69 -16.19
N ILE A 2 -20.49 -15.68 -14.86
CA ILE A 2 -19.38 -15.16 -14.04
C ILE A 2 -18.32 -16.26 -13.97
N ARG A 3 -17.17 -16.05 -14.62
CA ARG A 3 -16.05 -17.00 -14.57
C ARG A 3 -15.48 -16.96 -13.16
N ALA A 4 -15.41 -18.11 -12.49
CA ALA A 4 -14.79 -18.17 -11.16
C ALA A 4 -13.33 -17.65 -11.26
N PRO A 5 -12.87 -16.84 -10.30
CA PRO A 5 -11.50 -16.36 -10.29
C PRO A 5 -10.55 -17.56 -10.21
N THR A 6 -9.47 -17.52 -10.97
CA THR A 6 -8.43 -18.56 -10.91
C THR A 6 -7.78 -18.56 -9.52
N PRO A 7 -7.29 -19.70 -9.03
CA PRO A 7 -6.64 -19.77 -7.71
C PRO A 7 -5.46 -18.80 -7.59
N ALA A 8 -4.74 -18.56 -8.68
CA ALA A 8 -3.67 -17.57 -8.74
C ALA A 8 -4.18 -16.12 -8.57
N ALA A 9 -5.31 -15.77 -9.18
CA ALA A 9 -5.92 -14.45 -9.01
C ALA A 9 -6.46 -14.24 -7.59
N ALA A 10 -7.05 -15.28 -7.00
CA ALA A 10 -7.49 -15.25 -5.60
C ALA A 10 -6.32 -15.07 -4.63
N LEU A 11 -5.21 -15.79 -4.85
CA LEU A 11 -4.00 -15.65 -4.02
C LEU A 11 -3.39 -14.25 -4.15
N ALA A 12 -3.33 -13.69 -5.36
CA ALA A 12 -2.83 -12.33 -5.60
C ALA A 12 -3.69 -11.26 -4.92
N LEU A 13 -5.03 -11.44 -4.92
CA LEU A 13 -5.93 -10.56 -4.20
C LEU A 13 -5.73 -10.63 -2.68
N LEU A 14 -5.59 -11.85 -2.13
CA LEU A 14 -5.30 -12.05 -0.71
C LEU A 14 -3.97 -11.41 -0.30
N ALA A 15 -2.93 -11.54 -1.13
CA ALA A 15 -1.64 -10.90 -0.89
C ALA A 15 -1.75 -9.36 -0.86
N ARG A 16 -2.49 -8.78 -1.82
CA ARG A 16 -2.75 -7.33 -1.86
C ARG A 16 -3.58 -6.87 -0.67
N LEU A 17 -4.58 -7.63 -0.25
CA LEU A 17 -5.38 -7.34 0.93
C LEU A 17 -4.55 -7.39 2.21
N GLY A 18 -3.66 -8.37 2.35
CA GLY A 18 -2.74 -8.45 3.50
C GLY A 18 -1.77 -7.26 3.55
N LEU A 19 -1.27 -6.81 2.40
CA LEU A 19 -0.43 -5.61 2.31
C LEU A 19 -1.21 -4.30 2.55
N ALA A 20 -2.46 -4.24 2.10
CA ALA A 20 -3.33 -3.07 2.22
C ALA A 20 -3.93 -2.91 3.63
N SER A 21 -4.16 -4.01 4.36
CA SER A 21 -4.88 -3.98 5.63
C SER A 21 -4.29 -3.05 6.69
N PRO A 22 -2.97 -2.99 6.96
CA PRO A 22 -2.44 -2.06 7.96
C PRO A 22 -2.74 -0.60 7.62
N TYR A 23 -2.71 -0.23 6.33
CA TYR A 23 -3.00 1.12 5.87
C TYR A 23 -4.48 1.46 5.91
N LEU A 24 -5.35 0.51 5.60
CA LEU A 24 -6.80 0.70 5.74
C LEU A 24 -7.20 0.88 7.20
N LEU A 25 -6.65 0.08 8.11
CA LEU A 25 -6.90 0.20 9.54
C LEU A 25 -6.32 1.51 10.10
N GLY A 26 -5.10 1.86 9.69
CA GLY A 26 -4.45 3.13 10.07
C GLY A 26 -5.24 4.36 9.60
N GLY A 27 -5.62 4.39 8.33
CA GLY A 27 -6.44 5.46 7.75
C GLY A 27 -7.84 5.54 8.36
N TRP A 28 -8.47 4.40 8.65
CA TRP A 28 -9.77 4.35 9.31
C TRP A 28 -9.71 4.90 10.74
N ASN A 29 -8.69 4.52 11.50
CA ASN A 29 -8.51 5.04 12.87
C ASN A 29 -8.20 6.56 12.87
N ALA A 30 -7.65 7.08 11.78
CA ALA A 30 -7.37 8.49 11.60
C ALA A 30 -8.55 9.32 11.06
N LEU A 31 -9.67 8.69 10.64
CA LEU A 31 -10.87 9.39 10.13
C LEU A 31 -11.36 10.57 10.99
N PRO A 32 -11.38 10.47 12.35
CA PRO A 32 -11.79 11.61 13.18
C PRO A 32 -10.91 12.86 13.02
N ARG A 33 -9.68 12.70 12.51
CA ARG A 33 -8.72 13.79 12.27
C ARG A 33 -8.81 14.38 10.87
N LEU A 34 -9.71 13.88 10.02
CA LEU A 34 -9.85 14.36 8.63
C LEU A 34 -10.10 15.87 8.54
N ALA A 35 -10.82 16.44 9.50
CA ALA A 35 -11.10 17.88 9.58
C ALA A 35 -10.09 18.67 10.42
N ALA A 36 -9.12 18.01 11.05
CA ALA A 36 -8.18 18.66 11.96
C ALA A 36 -7.10 19.45 11.21
N SER A 37 -6.60 18.91 10.09
CA SER A 37 -5.63 19.60 9.24
C SER A 37 -5.65 19.07 7.80
N PRO A 38 -5.26 19.90 6.79
CA PRO A 38 -5.12 19.43 5.41
C PRO A 38 -4.04 18.34 5.26
N LEU A 39 -3.05 18.31 6.16
CA LEU A 39 -2.01 17.30 6.17
C LEU A 39 -2.54 15.95 6.68
N ASP A 40 -3.36 15.95 7.73
CA ASP A 40 -4.06 14.74 8.18
C ASP A 40 -4.99 14.20 7.09
N ALA A 41 -5.74 15.08 6.42
CA ALA A 41 -6.57 14.70 5.29
C ALA A 41 -5.76 14.06 4.16
N ALA A 42 -4.60 14.64 3.81
CA ALA A 42 -3.70 14.07 2.81
C ALA A 42 -3.15 12.70 3.22
N VAL A 43 -2.78 12.52 4.49
CA VAL A 43 -2.27 11.26 5.03
C VAL A 43 -3.36 10.18 5.04
N ILE A 44 -4.59 10.52 5.39
CA ILE A 44 -5.74 9.59 5.35
C ILE A 44 -6.06 9.20 3.91
N LEU A 45 -6.09 10.17 2.99
CA LEU A 45 -6.33 9.93 1.57
C LEU A 45 -5.21 9.08 0.94
N LEU A 46 -3.96 9.28 1.36
CA LEU A 46 -2.82 8.50 0.89
C LEU A 46 -2.91 7.04 1.39
N GLN A 47 -3.20 6.83 2.67
CA GLN A 47 -3.30 5.49 3.25
C GLN A 47 -4.51 4.72 2.68
N CYS A 48 -5.70 5.32 2.72
CA CYS A 48 -6.92 4.69 2.21
C CYS A 48 -6.90 4.59 0.69
N GLY A 49 -6.53 5.66 -0.02
CA GLY A 49 -6.50 5.70 -1.48
C GLY A 49 -5.41 4.80 -2.07
N GLY A 50 -4.21 4.80 -1.48
CA GLY A 50 -3.11 3.92 -1.88
C GLY A 50 -3.45 2.45 -1.67
N ALA A 51 -4.10 2.11 -0.55
CA ALA A 51 -4.54 0.76 -0.26
C ALA A 51 -5.66 0.28 -1.20
N MET A 52 -6.63 1.16 -1.50
CA MET A 52 -7.69 0.85 -2.46
C MET A 52 -7.14 0.67 -3.88
N ALA A 53 -6.18 1.51 -4.28
CA ALA A 53 -5.48 1.36 -5.56
C ALA A 53 -4.68 0.05 -5.64
N LEU A 54 -4.04 -0.36 -4.54
CA LEU A 54 -3.35 -1.64 -4.41
C LEU A 54 -4.29 -2.84 -4.60
N VAL A 55 -5.46 -2.81 -3.95
CA VAL A 55 -6.46 -3.88 -4.01
C VAL A 55 -7.14 -3.95 -5.37
N ALA A 56 -7.44 -2.80 -5.98
CA ALA A 56 -8.09 -2.71 -7.30
C ALA A 56 -7.29 -3.42 -8.42
N GLY A 57 -5.97 -3.55 -8.26
CA GLY A 57 -5.12 -4.24 -9.23
C GLY A 57 -4.77 -3.38 -10.46
N GLY A 58 -4.15 -4.01 -11.46
CA GLY A 58 -3.74 -3.34 -12.70
C GLY A 58 -2.70 -2.23 -12.46
N GLN A 59 -2.68 -1.21 -13.33
CA GLN A 59 -1.73 -0.09 -13.23
C GLN A 59 -1.85 0.70 -11.92
N ALA A 60 -3.06 0.81 -11.39
CA ALA A 60 -3.32 1.53 -10.14
C ALA A 60 -2.63 0.87 -8.95
N ALA A 61 -2.48 -0.46 -8.96
CA ALA A 61 -1.81 -1.18 -7.89
C ALA A 61 -0.33 -0.83 -7.78
N GLY A 62 0.34 -0.61 -8.90
CA GLY A 62 1.73 -0.16 -8.89
C GLY A 62 1.91 1.23 -8.29
N VAL A 63 1.00 2.15 -8.60
CA VAL A 63 1.00 3.51 -8.05
C VAL A 63 0.68 3.49 -6.56
N GLY A 64 -0.37 2.76 -6.16
CA GLY A 64 -0.74 2.59 -4.75
C GLY A 64 0.39 1.97 -3.93
N ALA A 65 1.02 0.91 -4.45
CA ALA A 65 2.15 0.27 -3.81
C ALA A 65 3.34 1.22 -3.60
N ALA A 66 3.72 1.98 -4.63
CA ALA A 66 4.83 2.92 -4.55
C ALA A 66 4.55 4.07 -3.56
N ALA A 67 3.33 4.60 -3.58
CA ALA A 67 2.90 5.66 -2.68
C ALA A 67 2.92 5.22 -1.20
N LEU A 68 2.41 4.03 -0.91
CA LEU A 68 2.45 3.44 0.43
C LEU A 68 3.88 3.11 0.88
N ALA A 69 4.73 2.61 -0.03
CA ALA A 69 6.12 2.30 0.30
C ALA A 69 6.90 3.56 0.67
N GLY A 70 6.70 4.65 -0.07
CA GLY A 70 7.29 5.96 0.25
C GLY A 70 6.80 6.49 1.60
N PHE A 71 5.50 6.39 1.86
CA PHE A 71 4.92 6.79 3.15
C PHE A 71 5.52 6.02 4.33
N THR A 72 5.63 4.69 4.22
CA THR A 72 6.22 3.86 5.28
C THR A 72 7.70 4.12 5.46
N LEU A 73 8.46 4.34 4.39
CA LEU A 73 9.88 4.71 4.50
C LEU A 73 10.07 6.05 5.24
N ILE A 74 9.22 7.04 4.96
CA ILE A 74 9.24 8.32 5.69
C ILE A 74 8.91 8.07 7.17
N GLY A 75 7.89 7.26 7.45
CA GLY A 75 7.52 6.88 8.82
C GLY A 75 8.67 6.20 9.58
N VAL A 76 9.36 5.26 8.95
CA VAL A 76 10.53 4.57 9.52
C VAL A 76 11.68 5.55 9.77
N ALA A 77 12.00 6.42 8.80
CA ALA A 77 13.06 7.42 8.96
C ALA A 77 12.75 8.42 10.09
N TRP A 78 11.48 8.75 10.30
CA TRP A 78 11.04 9.60 11.39
C TRP A 78 11.10 8.88 12.75
N ALA A 79 10.74 7.59 12.78
CA ALA A 79 10.85 6.75 13.97
C ALA A 79 12.32 6.55 14.42
N GLU A 80 13.25 6.48 13.46
CA GLU A 80 14.70 6.40 13.71
C GLU A 80 15.29 7.70 14.27
N THR A 81 14.75 8.85 13.89
CA THR A 81 15.25 10.17 14.29
C THR A 81 14.50 10.78 15.48
N GLY A 82 13.37 10.18 15.88
CA GLY A 82 12.55 10.57 17.02
C GLY A 82 13.01 9.96 18.36
N PRO A 83 12.41 10.39 19.49
CA PRO A 83 12.73 9.83 20.81
C PRO A 83 12.45 8.31 20.86
N ALA A 84 13.18 7.62 21.74
CA ALA A 84 13.47 6.19 21.72
C ALA A 84 12.33 5.13 21.79
N PRO A 85 11.04 5.38 22.14
CA PRO A 85 10.12 4.24 22.33
C PRO A 85 9.66 3.49 21.07
N HIS A 86 10.16 3.79 19.86
CA HIS A 86 9.63 3.22 18.60
C HIS A 86 10.56 2.23 17.88
N GLN A 87 11.76 1.92 18.41
CA GLN A 87 12.78 1.15 17.68
C GLN A 87 12.46 -0.35 17.45
N GLY A 88 11.39 -0.89 18.05
CA GLY A 88 11.03 -2.31 17.94
C GLY A 88 10.24 -2.72 16.67
N ALA A 89 9.67 -1.75 15.93
CA ALA A 89 8.78 -2.04 14.78
C ALA A 89 9.51 -2.12 13.42
N MET A 90 10.80 -1.78 13.40
CA MET A 90 11.54 -1.52 12.16
C MET A 90 11.59 -2.72 11.19
N SER A 91 11.75 -3.94 11.71
CA SER A 91 11.81 -5.15 10.88
C SER A 91 10.49 -5.46 10.18
N SER A 92 9.37 -5.14 10.84
CA SER A 92 8.03 -5.37 10.31
C SER A 92 7.68 -4.32 9.26
N ASP A 93 8.02 -3.04 9.49
CA ASP A 93 7.82 -1.98 8.52
C ASP A 93 8.69 -2.16 7.26
N LEU A 94 9.95 -2.60 7.41
CA LEU A 94 10.82 -2.92 6.28
C LEU A 94 10.30 -4.11 5.46
N ALA A 95 9.73 -5.13 6.11
CA ALA A 95 9.10 -6.25 5.41
C ALA A 95 7.87 -5.81 4.59
N ILE A 96 7.05 -4.90 5.15
CA ILE A 96 5.92 -4.30 4.44
C ILE A 96 6.40 -3.49 3.23
N VAL A 97 7.45 -2.68 3.40
CA VAL A 97 8.07 -1.92 2.29
C VAL A 97 8.56 -2.85 1.20
N GLY A 98 9.27 -3.94 1.55
CA GLY A 98 9.71 -4.94 0.58
C GLY A 98 8.56 -5.57 -0.20
N GLY A 99 7.47 -5.92 0.50
CA GLY A 99 6.26 -6.45 -0.12
C GLY A 99 5.58 -5.46 -1.07
N LEU A 100 5.52 -4.18 -0.71
CA LEU A 100 4.98 -3.12 -1.56
C LEU A 100 5.85 -2.87 -2.79
N ILE A 101 7.17 -2.84 -2.65
CA ILE A 101 8.09 -2.70 -3.80
C ILE A 101 7.90 -3.87 -4.76
N LEU A 102 7.80 -5.10 -4.26
CA LEU A 102 7.51 -6.27 -5.08
C LEU A 102 6.15 -6.18 -5.78
N ALA A 103 5.11 -5.71 -5.08
CA ALA A 103 3.80 -5.47 -5.67
C ALA A 103 3.85 -4.41 -6.79
N ALA A 104 4.63 -3.34 -6.59
CA ALA A 104 4.84 -2.30 -7.59
C ALA A 104 5.56 -2.83 -8.83
N LEU A 105 6.60 -3.64 -8.64
CA LEU A 105 7.35 -4.26 -9.73
C LEU A 105 6.52 -5.31 -10.48
N ALA A 106 5.74 -6.11 -9.77
CA ALA A 106 4.83 -7.09 -10.36
C ALA A 106 3.78 -6.40 -11.25
N SER A 107 3.23 -5.27 -10.80
CA SER A 107 2.28 -4.46 -11.56
C SER A 107 2.85 -3.92 -12.87
N ARG A 108 4.17 -3.73 -12.98
CA ARG A 108 4.84 -3.32 -14.22
C ARG A 108 5.06 -4.46 -15.20
N LYS A 109 5.23 -5.70 -14.72
CA LYS A 109 5.38 -6.88 -15.61
C LYS A 109 4.09 -7.23 -16.34
N ASP A 110 2.94 -6.98 -15.71
CA ASP A 110 1.63 -7.13 -16.34
C ASP A 110 1.33 -6.01 -17.37
N ALA A 111 2.15 -4.95 -17.42
CA ALA A 111 1.99 -3.79 -18.29
C ALA A 111 2.63 -3.94 -19.68
N LYS A 112 3.05 -5.16 -20.07
CA LYS A 112 3.72 -5.35 -21.37
C LYS A 112 2.83 -4.78 -22.48
N PRO A 113 3.31 -3.80 -23.28
CA PRO A 113 2.49 -3.18 -24.30
C PRO A 113 2.11 -4.26 -25.31
N ARG A 114 0.81 -4.31 -25.62
CA ARG A 114 0.24 -5.13 -26.69
C ARG A 114 0.60 -4.44 -28.01
N THR A 115 1.88 -4.46 -28.38
CA THR A 115 2.34 -4.04 -29.71
C THR A 115 2.09 -5.18 -30.67
N ASP A 116 0.84 -5.36 -31.07
CA ASP A 116 0.44 -6.15 -32.25
C ASP A 116 -0.83 -5.48 -32.82
N ALA A 117 -0.62 -4.46 -33.65
CA ALA A 117 -1.58 -3.98 -34.66
C ALA A 117 -0.80 -3.22 -35.74
#